data_AF-A0A5C6AYE3-F1
#
_entry.id   AF-A0A5C6AYE3-F1
#
_cell.length_a   1.000
_cell.length_b   1.000
_cell.length_c   1.000
_cell.angle_alpha   90.00
_cell.angle_beta   90.00
_cell.angle_gamma   90.00
#
_symmetry.space_group_name_H-M   'P 1'
#
loop_
_entity.id
_entity.type
_entity.pdbx_description
1 polymer ?
#
loop_
_entity_poly.entity_id
_entity_poly.type
_entity_poly.pdbx_seq_one_letter_code
_entity_poly.pdbx_strand_id
1 'polypeptide(L)'
;MKRSTMLSFLLLLAVLSTAGSKLSAFWQGLQPGAESKNGRRTPSVERKASTKQILVHLVKGAANEHKPAKDDSNAEVEAKLSPQVEKFLKWLPVDTETLIVAHDVPLSKPTRSAEGDVREKVSVERSQQLTTSMNYLAKSVALGKFSTLGCGNMLKSGSYVKLLKDVTVPLVVYGGRNYEVVSAFGTYRYEGCSILAFKDELATAGKEYLKALRRDANQIRRMSGHDVFVFPADKNEMESFYKLKPWQGVYVTTVGANVILSATSDAYLEEILHRVDGQADDRALPDTLPQWSYVDSTANTWGLRNIPAIENQKLNGLVWMCQPSHRNTLEVIYLPNAPNNAMKPAKQWFGLQDTKDDATKLPVGGGAIELHDDGTTQVTVQFDKLKDNKWIPIFPIFWLQGYYGTW
;
A
#
# COMPACT_ATOMS: atom_id res chain seq x y z
N MET A 1 -23.99 -34.17 -1.21
CA MET A 1 -23.06 -33.03 -1.38
C MET A 1 -23.03 -32.21 -0.09
N LYS A 2 -21.92 -32.20 0.66
CA LYS A 2 -21.54 -31.31 1.80
C LYS A 2 -20.71 -32.06 2.87
N ARG A 3 -19.52 -32.51 2.49
CA ARG A 3 -18.46 -32.97 3.44
C ARG A 3 -17.07 -32.43 3.08
N SER A 4 -16.84 -32.06 1.81
CA SER A 4 -15.55 -31.55 1.32
C SER A 4 -15.21 -30.14 1.85
N THR A 5 -16.18 -29.24 2.01
CA THR A 5 -15.91 -27.84 2.41
C THR A 5 -15.51 -27.67 3.88
N MET A 6 -15.85 -28.62 4.75
CA MET A 6 -15.55 -28.57 6.19
C MET A 6 -14.12 -29.08 6.49
N LEU A 7 -13.60 -29.99 5.65
CA LEU A 7 -12.25 -30.55 5.79
C LEU A 7 -11.16 -29.53 5.42
N SER A 8 -11.40 -28.69 4.41
CA SER A 8 -10.47 -27.63 4.00
C SER A 8 -10.36 -26.51 5.04
N PHE A 9 -11.41 -26.26 5.82
CA PHE A 9 -11.41 -25.24 6.88
C PHE A 9 -10.69 -25.73 8.15
N LEU A 10 -10.82 -27.03 8.47
CA LEU A 10 -10.11 -27.65 9.60
C LEU A 10 -8.61 -27.85 9.31
N LEU A 11 -8.21 -28.10 8.06
CA LEU A 11 -6.79 -28.15 7.68
C LEU A 11 -6.11 -26.76 7.78
N LEU A 12 -6.83 -25.68 7.43
CA LEU A 12 -6.33 -24.31 7.53
C LEU A 12 -6.12 -23.90 9.00
N LEU A 13 -7.02 -24.31 9.90
CA LEU A 13 -6.89 -24.06 11.35
C LEU A 13 -5.78 -24.89 12.01
N ALA A 14 -5.54 -26.13 11.56
CA ALA A 14 -4.47 -26.98 12.09
C ALA A 14 -3.06 -26.48 11.70
N VAL A 15 -2.91 -25.92 10.50
CA VAL A 15 -1.65 -25.30 10.04
C VAL A 15 -1.39 -23.98 10.76
N LEU A 16 -2.43 -23.22 11.11
CA LEU A 16 -2.29 -21.98 11.89
C LEU A 16 -2.02 -22.25 13.39
N SER A 17 -2.58 -23.32 13.96
CA SER A 17 -2.33 -23.74 15.35
C SER A 17 -0.88 -24.15 15.62
N THR A 18 -0.24 -24.83 14.67
CA THR A 18 1.16 -25.26 14.79
C THR A 18 2.17 -24.13 14.58
N ALA A 19 1.79 -23.05 13.90
CA ALA A 19 2.58 -21.82 13.82
C ALA A 19 2.43 -20.93 15.07
N GLY A 20 1.26 -20.96 15.72
CA GLY A 20 0.97 -20.16 16.93
C GLY A 20 1.77 -20.56 18.17
N SER A 21 2.16 -21.82 18.31
CA SER A 21 2.92 -22.30 19.48
C SER A 21 4.39 -21.85 19.51
N LYS A 22 4.96 -21.43 18.37
CA LYS A 22 6.30 -20.81 18.32
C LYS A 22 6.28 -19.29 18.53
N LEU A 23 5.15 -18.63 18.24
CA LEU A 23 4.96 -17.20 18.45
C LEU A 23 4.57 -16.84 19.89
N SER A 24 3.89 -17.73 20.63
CA SER A 24 3.58 -17.49 22.05
C SER A 24 4.84 -17.54 22.94
N ALA A 25 5.83 -18.36 22.60
CA ALA A 25 7.11 -18.44 23.29
C ALA A 25 7.98 -17.19 23.08
N PHE A 26 7.79 -16.47 21.97
CA PHE A 26 8.47 -15.20 21.70
C PHE A 26 7.84 -14.04 22.50
N TRP A 27 6.51 -14.08 22.72
CA TRP A 27 5.79 -13.04 23.46
C TRP A 27 5.87 -13.16 24.99
N GLN A 28 6.06 -14.36 25.55
CA GLN A 28 6.27 -14.53 27.00
C GLN A 28 7.63 -14.00 27.50
N GLY A 29 8.57 -13.66 26.60
CA GLY A 29 9.88 -13.11 26.95
C GLY A 29 9.94 -11.58 27.14
N LEU A 30 8.84 -10.85 26.91
CA LEU A 30 8.83 -9.37 26.87
C LEU A 30 7.96 -8.70 27.94
N GLN A 31 7.60 -9.39 29.03
CA GLN A 31 7.05 -8.69 30.20
C GLN A 31 8.17 -8.11 31.08
N PRO A 32 8.13 -6.82 31.45
CA PRO A 32 9.07 -6.24 32.39
C PRO A 32 8.80 -6.78 33.79
N GLY A 33 9.74 -7.58 34.30
CA GLY A 33 9.74 -8.12 35.66
C GLY A 33 9.98 -7.02 36.69
N ALA A 34 9.16 -7.05 37.74
CA ALA A 34 9.19 -6.16 38.89
C ALA A 34 10.51 -6.21 39.67
N GLU A 35 10.77 -5.09 40.36
CA GLU A 35 11.90 -4.81 41.25
C GLU A 35 12.24 -5.95 42.21
N SER A 36 13.54 -6.23 42.35
CA SER A 36 14.09 -6.94 43.52
C SER A 36 15.37 -6.25 43.99
N LYS A 37 15.34 -5.79 45.24
CA LYS A 37 16.44 -5.19 45.99
C LYS A 37 17.35 -6.28 46.57
N ASN A 38 18.66 -6.18 46.33
CA ASN A 38 19.76 -6.25 47.32
C ASN A 38 21.05 -6.89 46.77
N GLY A 39 22.19 -6.29 47.13
CA GLY A 39 23.32 -7.06 47.67
C GLY A 39 24.63 -7.14 46.87
N ARG A 40 25.54 -6.19 47.15
CA ARG A 40 27.02 -6.23 47.09
C ARG A 40 27.73 -7.56 46.74
N ARG A 41 28.72 -7.49 45.83
CA ARG A 41 30.19 -7.52 46.11
C ARG A 41 31.01 -7.54 44.80
N THR A 42 32.03 -6.68 44.73
CA THR A 42 33.18 -6.72 43.79
C THR A 42 34.20 -7.78 44.27
N PRO A 43 35.12 -8.29 43.42
CA PRO A 43 36.35 -7.55 43.10
C PRO A 43 36.84 -7.62 41.64
N SER A 44 37.64 -6.60 41.34
CA SER A 44 38.58 -6.37 40.24
C SER A 44 39.21 -7.60 39.57
N VAL A 45 39.23 -7.58 38.23
CA VAL A 45 40.42 -8.01 37.46
C VAL A 45 40.70 -6.98 36.37
N GLU A 46 41.89 -6.42 36.51
CA GLU A 46 42.64 -5.54 35.66
C GLU A 46 43.10 -6.26 34.37
N ARG A 47 42.95 -5.64 33.19
CA ARG A 47 43.85 -5.86 32.03
C ARG A 47 43.65 -4.81 30.92
N LYS A 48 44.57 -3.84 30.96
CA LYS A 48 45.39 -3.26 29.87
C LYS A 48 44.74 -2.88 28.52
N ALA A 49 44.93 -1.60 28.21
CA ALA A 49 44.87 -1.00 26.89
C ALA A 49 45.92 -1.53 25.90
N SER A 50 45.60 -1.49 24.61
CA SER A 50 46.50 -1.15 23.48
C SER A 50 45.63 -0.97 22.22
N THR A 51 45.30 0.26 21.81
CA THR A 51 46.06 1.09 20.84
C THR A 51 46.18 0.39 19.48
N LYS A 52 45.25 0.66 18.55
CA LYS A 52 45.46 1.56 17.39
C LYS A 52 46.81 1.33 16.68
N GLN A 53 46.78 0.53 15.62
CA GLN A 53 47.48 0.75 14.34
C GLN A 53 47.19 -0.47 13.44
N ILE A 54 47.25 -0.26 12.11
CA ILE A 54 46.91 -1.21 11.02
C ILE A 54 45.44 -1.14 10.56
N LEU A 55 45.07 -0.04 9.87
CA LEU A 55 44.20 -0.09 8.68
C LEU A 55 44.17 1.27 7.94
N VAL A 56 45.30 1.73 7.38
CA VAL A 56 45.34 2.95 6.53
C VAL A 56 46.01 2.74 5.16
N HIS A 57 46.43 1.53 4.77
CA HIS A 57 47.16 1.34 3.51
C HIS A 57 46.66 0.24 2.56
N LEU A 58 45.36 -0.05 2.49
CA LEU A 58 44.86 -1.06 1.54
C LEU A 58 43.47 -0.80 0.94
N VAL A 59 43.18 0.46 0.58
CA VAL A 59 42.13 0.79 -0.40
C VAL A 59 42.58 1.97 -1.28
N LYS A 60 43.59 1.72 -2.13
CA LYS A 60 43.90 2.54 -3.30
C LYS A 60 44.24 1.58 -4.43
N GLY A 61 43.22 1.17 -5.17
CA GLY A 61 43.40 0.27 -6.32
C GLY A 61 42.15 -0.52 -6.67
N ALA A 62 41.10 0.19 -7.12
CA ALA A 62 40.04 -0.27 -8.03
C ALA A 62 38.85 0.70 -7.99
N ALA A 63 39.10 1.98 -8.30
CA ALA A 63 38.02 2.84 -8.78
C ALA A 63 37.95 2.64 -10.30
N ASN A 64 37.31 1.55 -10.72
CA ASN A 64 36.74 1.51 -12.07
C ASN A 64 35.47 2.34 -11.99
N GLU A 65 35.52 3.57 -12.50
CA GLU A 65 34.36 4.40 -12.77
C GLU A 65 33.45 3.65 -13.75
N HIS A 66 32.52 2.87 -13.22
CA HIS A 66 31.33 2.50 -13.94
C HIS A 66 30.38 3.70 -13.87
N LYS A 67 30.69 4.71 -14.68
CA LYS A 67 29.77 5.80 -14.96
C LYS A 67 28.60 5.16 -15.71
N PRO A 68 27.38 5.08 -15.13
CA PRO A 68 26.23 4.60 -15.89
C PRO A 68 26.15 5.49 -17.14
N ALA A 69 26.05 4.85 -18.30
CA ALA A 69 25.83 5.57 -19.54
C ALA A 69 24.56 6.40 -19.36
N LYS A 70 24.73 7.72 -19.19
CA LYS A 70 23.66 8.69 -19.40
C LYS A 70 23.32 8.55 -20.87
N ASP A 71 22.23 7.83 -21.12
CA ASP A 71 21.60 7.80 -22.43
C ASP A 71 21.03 9.21 -22.64
N ASP A 72 21.80 10.07 -23.33
CA ASP A 72 21.46 11.46 -23.65
C ASP A 72 20.22 11.58 -24.58
N SER A 73 19.50 10.47 -24.81
CA SER A 73 18.23 10.40 -25.52
C SER A 73 16.99 10.50 -24.63
N ASN A 74 17.15 10.47 -23.29
CA ASN A 74 16.09 10.86 -22.36
C ASN A 74 15.97 12.39 -22.31
N ALA A 75 15.42 12.98 -23.37
CA ALA A 75 14.73 14.24 -23.21
C ALA A 75 13.77 14.07 -22.03
N GLU A 76 14.03 14.83 -20.97
CA GLU A 76 13.36 14.84 -19.68
C GLU A 76 11.89 15.24 -19.90
N VAL A 77 11.09 14.31 -20.41
CA VAL A 77 9.65 14.44 -20.43
C VAL A 77 9.25 14.24 -18.97
N GLU A 78 9.28 15.33 -18.20
CA GLU A 78 8.58 15.40 -16.94
C GLU A 78 7.15 14.91 -17.22
N ALA A 79 6.85 13.71 -16.73
CA ALA A 79 5.58 13.07 -16.99
C ALA A 79 4.50 13.88 -16.27
N LYS A 80 3.91 14.83 -17.00
CA LYS A 80 2.90 15.73 -16.47
C LYS A 80 1.67 14.91 -16.08
N LEU A 81 1.19 15.13 -14.85
CA LEU A 81 -0.04 14.51 -14.38
C LEU A 81 -1.19 14.84 -15.33
N SER A 82 -2.12 13.89 -15.49
CA SER A 82 -3.30 14.13 -16.30
C SER A 82 -4.14 15.27 -15.68
N PRO A 83 -4.82 16.11 -16.49
CA PRO A 83 -5.66 17.19 -15.97
C PRO A 83 -6.72 16.72 -14.96
N GLN A 84 -7.15 15.46 -15.06
CA GLN A 84 -8.12 14.88 -14.14
C GLN A 84 -7.51 14.52 -12.79
N VAL A 85 -6.27 14.02 -12.76
CA VAL A 85 -5.53 13.78 -11.50
C VAL A 85 -5.27 15.11 -10.80
N GLU A 86 -4.82 16.13 -11.54
CA GLU A 86 -4.64 17.50 -11.02
C GLU A 86 -5.92 18.07 -10.40
N LYS A 87 -7.06 17.88 -11.10
CA LYS A 87 -8.38 18.27 -10.58
C LYS A 87 -8.70 17.56 -9.26
N PHE A 88 -8.46 16.26 -9.17
CA PHE A 88 -8.75 15.49 -7.95
C PHE A 88 -7.79 15.81 -6.80
N LEU A 89 -6.55 16.18 -7.08
CA LEU A 89 -5.63 16.69 -6.06
C LEU A 89 -6.14 17.97 -5.40
N LYS A 90 -6.84 18.83 -6.14
CA LYS A 90 -7.51 20.01 -5.57
C LYS A 90 -8.72 19.66 -4.72
N TRP A 91 -9.40 18.55 -4.99
CA TRP A 91 -10.54 18.08 -4.20
C TRP A 91 -10.12 17.48 -2.85
N LEU A 92 -8.97 16.81 -2.82
CA LEU A 92 -8.46 16.18 -1.60
C LEU A 92 -8.04 17.23 -0.54
N PRO A 93 -8.18 16.91 0.77
CA PRO A 93 -7.66 17.72 1.86
C PRO A 93 -6.17 18.05 1.74
N VAL A 94 -5.76 19.25 2.15
CA VAL A 94 -4.37 19.74 2.01
C VAL A 94 -3.35 18.90 2.78
N ASP A 95 -3.76 18.31 3.88
CA ASP A 95 -2.97 17.44 4.76
C ASP A 95 -3.05 15.95 4.34
N THR A 96 -3.52 15.65 3.13
CA THR A 96 -3.46 14.29 2.57
C THR A 96 -2.01 13.81 2.53
N GLU A 97 -1.75 12.67 3.17
CA GLU A 97 -0.41 12.06 3.25
C GLU A 97 -0.16 11.09 2.11
N THR A 98 -1.19 10.34 1.71
CA THR A 98 -1.08 9.22 0.76
C THR A 98 -2.00 9.45 -0.42
N LEU A 99 -1.45 9.26 -1.63
CA LEU A 99 -2.17 9.26 -2.89
C LEU A 99 -1.91 7.95 -3.63
N ILE A 100 -2.96 7.38 -4.21
CA ILE A 100 -2.85 6.21 -5.08
C ILE A 100 -3.70 6.45 -6.30
N VAL A 101 -3.11 6.28 -7.47
CA VAL A 101 -3.77 6.47 -8.76
C VAL A 101 -3.73 5.17 -9.54
N ALA A 102 -4.89 4.77 -10.05
CA ALA A 102 -5.05 3.58 -10.85
C ALA A 102 -5.80 3.91 -12.14
N HIS A 103 -5.26 3.48 -13.27
CA HIS A 103 -5.86 3.64 -14.58
C HIS A 103 -6.59 2.37 -15.01
N ASP A 104 -7.65 2.53 -15.82
CA ASP A 104 -8.42 1.44 -16.44
C ASP A 104 -8.77 0.32 -15.44
N VAL A 105 -9.51 0.68 -14.39
CA VAL A 105 -9.78 -0.22 -13.27
C VAL A 105 -10.95 -1.15 -13.59
N PRO A 106 -10.73 -2.48 -13.65
CA PRO A 106 -11.82 -3.42 -13.80
C PRO A 106 -12.60 -3.52 -12.47
N LEU A 107 -13.89 -3.25 -12.51
CA LEU A 107 -14.77 -3.43 -11.34
C LEU A 107 -15.11 -4.90 -11.08
N SER A 108 -15.02 -5.75 -12.09
CA SER A 108 -15.18 -7.19 -11.94
C SER A 108 -13.84 -7.90 -11.75
N LYS A 109 -13.82 -8.91 -10.88
CA LYS A 109 -12.67 -9.82 -10.78
C LYS A 109 -12.48 -10.51 -12.14
N PRO A 110 -11.24 -10.66 -12.62
CA PRO A 110 -10.98 -11.48 -13.80
C PRO A 110 -11.47 -12.91 -13.50
N THR A 111 -12.47 -13.36 -14.26
CA THR A 111 -12.96 -14.73 -14.18
C THR A 111 -11.86 -15.65 -14.68
N ARG A 112 -11.39 -16.59 -13.86
CA ARG A 112 -10.54 -17.67 -14.36
C ARG A 112 -11.34 -18.43 -15.40
N SER A 113 -10.90 -18.41 -16.66
CA SER A 113 -11.46 -19.26 -17.71
C SER A 113 -11.45 -20.70 -17.22
N ALA A 114 -12.61 -21.32 -17.14
CA ALA A 114 -12.80 -22.62 -16.49
C ALA A 114 -12.37 -23.82 -17.36
N GLU A 115 -11.59 -23.59 -18.43
CA GLU A 115 -11.45 -24.55 -19.52
C GLU A 115 -10.00 -24.78 -19.93
N GLY A 116 -9.63 -26.07 -20.04
CA GLY A 116 -8.58 -26.53 -20.93
C GLY A 116 -7.45 -27.31 -20.26
N ASP A 117 -7.54 -28.63 -20.28
CA ASP A 117 -6.58 -29.62 -19.77
C ASP A 117 -5.31 -29.71 -20.66
N VAL A 118 -4.59 -28.60 -20.86
CA VAL A 118 -3.41 -28.54 -21.75
C VAL A 118 -2.14 -28.26 -20.95
N ARG A 119 -1.40 -29.33 -20.69
CA ARG A 119 -0.27 -29.40 -19.74
C ARG A 119 1.05 -28.78 -20.25
N GLU A 120 1.08 -28.10 -21.40
CA GLU A 120 2.34 -27.73 -22.06
C GLU A 120 2.54 -26.23 -22.39
N LYS A 121 1.59 -25.34 -22.08
CA LYS A 121 1.75 -23.86 -22.20
C LYS A 121 2.02 -23.14 -20.86
N VAL A 122 2.63 -23.85 -19.91
CA VAL A 122 2.58 -23.50 -18.48
C VAL A 122 3.45 -22.29 -18.06
N SER A 123 4.50 -21.91 -18.81
CA SER A 123 5.43 -20.85 -18.35
C SER A 123 5.03 -19.43 -18.77
N VAL A 124 4.65 -19.20 -20.03
CA VAL A 124 4.28 -17.88 -20.55
C VAL A 124 2.97 -17.39 -19.94
N GLU A 125 1.97 -18.27 -19.82
CA GLU A 125 0.68 -17.96 -19.20
C GLU A 125 0.83 -17.60 -17.71
N ARG A 126 1.83 -18.15 -17.03
CA ARG A 126 2.07 -17.92 -15.60
C ARG A 126 2.58 -16.51 -15.31
N SER A 127 3.55 -16.03 -16.09
CA SER A 127 4.06 -14.66 -15.95
C SER A 127 2.94 -13.65 -16.18
N GLN A 128 2.15 -13.83 -17.25
CA GLN A 128 0.98 -12.99 -17.54
C GLN A 128 -0.07 -13.04 -16.43
N GLN A 129 -0.33 -14.21 -15.84
CA GLN A 129 -1.26 -14.35 -14.72
C GLN A 129 -0.77 -13.62 -13.46
N LEU A 130 0.52 -13.70 -13.15
CA LEU A 130 1.11 -13.01 -12.00
C LEU A 130 1.03 -11.50 -12.18
N THR A 131 1.42 -11.00 -13.36
CA THR A 131 1.27 -9.60 -13.74
C THR A 131 -0.18 -9.12 -13.60
N THR A 132 -1.13 -9.88 -14.14
CA THR A 132 -2.56 -9.57 -14.04
C THR A 132 -3.02 -9.52 -12.59
N SER A 133 -2.55 -10.46 -11.75
CA SER A 133 -2.91 -10.53 -10.34
C SER A 133 -2.33 -9.36 -9.54
N MET A 134 -1.07 -8.98 -9.80
CA MET A 134 -0.40 -7.86 -9.17
C MET A 134 -1.02 -6.52 -9.58
N ASN A 135 -1.33 -6.35 -10.86
CA ASN A 135 -2.08 -5.19 -11.35
C ASN A 135 -3.45 -5.10 -10.69
N TYR A 136 -4.20 -6.21 -10.66
CA TYR A 136 -5.51 -6.22 -10.02
C TYR A 136 -5.41 -5.85 -8.54
N LEU A 137 -4.41 -6.37 -7.85
CA LEU A 137 -4.17 -6.04 -6.45
C LEU A 137 -3.81 -4.56 -6.26
N ALA A 138 -2.86 -4.03 -7.03
CA ALA A 138 -2.48 -2.62 -6.97
C ALA A 138 -3.70 -1.70 -7.21
N LYS A 139 -4.50 -2.01 -8.24
CA LYS A 139 -5.75 -1.31 -8.53
C LYS A 139 -6.78 -1.44 -7.40
N SER A 140 -6.85 -2.61 -6.75
CA SER A 140 -7.77 -2.81 -5.62
C SER A 140 -7.41 -1.96 -4.40
N VAL A 141 -6.13 -1.59 -4.23
CA VAL A 141 -5.71 -0.66 -3.17
C VAL A 141 -6.24 0.75 -3.45
N ALA A 142 -6.24 1.21 -4.71
CA ALA A 142 -6.84 2.50 -5.09
C ALA A 142 -8.37 2.51 -4.89
N LEU A 143 -9.03 1.36 -5.06
CA LEU A 143 -10.44 1.23 -4.74
C LEU A 143 -10.72 1.30 -3.23
N GLY A 144 -9.71 1.13 -2.36
CA GLY A 144 -9.86 1.23 -0.91
C GLY A 144 -11.08 0.48 -0.38
N LYS A 145 -11.87 1.15 0.47
CA LYS A 145 -13.10 0.60 1.03
C LYS A 145 -14.27 0.48 0.02
N PHE A 146 -14.17 1.06 -1.18
CA PHE A 146 -15.17 0.84 -2.23
C PHE A 146 -15.21 -0.64 -2.64
N SER A 147 -14.04 -1.28 -2.76
CA SER A 147 -13.95 -2.71 -3.08
C SER A 147 -14.52 -3.61 -1.98
N THR A 148 -14.49 -3.12 -0.74
CA THR A 148 -14.97 -3.81 0.46
C THR A 148 -16.35 -3.34 0.90
N LEU A 149 -17.10 -2.59 0.09
CA LEU A 149 -18.53 -2.37 0.28
C LEU A 149 -19.22 -3.74 0.26
N GLY A 150 -19.23 -4.41 1.42
CA GLY A 150 -19.63 -5.80 1.59
C GLY A 150 -18.65 -6.76 2.27
N CYS A 151 -17.50 -6.33 2.81
CA CYS A 151 -16.72 -7.17 3.71
C CYS A 151 -17.15 -6.91 5.17
N GLY A 152 -18.19 -7.63 5.56
CA GLY A 152 -18.75 -7.65 6.90
C GLY A 152 -20.04 -8.46 6.86
N ASN A 153 -20.42 -9.12 7.96
CA ASN A 153 -21.61 -9.99 7.99
C ASN A 153 -22.94 -9.29 7.62
N MET A 154 -22.93 -7.97 7.38
CA MET A 154 -24.10 -7.15 7.08
C MET A 154 -24.32 -6.86 5.58
N LEU A 155 -23.34 -7.05 4.69
CA LEU A 155 -23.49 -6.62 3.29
C LEU A 155 -23.01 -7.73 2.35
N LYS A 156 -23.84 -8.09 1.36
CA LYS A 156 -23.53 -9.10 0.34
C LYS A 156 -22.31 -8.68 -0.47
N SER A 157 -21.10 -9.04 -0.03
CA SER A 157 -19.80 -8.71 -0.64
C SER A 157 -19.85 -8.58 -2.17
N GLY A 158 -19.65 -7.36 -2.67
CA GLY A 158 -19.58 -7.06 -4.10
C GLY A 158 -20.94 -6.97 -4.82
N SER A 159 -22.07 -6.92 -4.12
CA SER A 159 -23.38 -6.76 -4.75
C SER A 159 -23.52 -5.44 -5.52
N TYR A 160 -23.01 -4.33 -4.98
CA TYR A 160 -23.11 -3.01 -5.63
C TYR A 160 -22.19 -2.91 -6.84
N VAL A 161 -20.96 -3.42 -6.72
CA VAL A 161 -19.98 -3.39 -7.80
C VAL A 161 -20.49 -4.19 -9.02
N LYS A 162 -21.26 -5.27 -8.80
CA LYS A 162 -21.92 -6.01 -9.89
C LYS A 162 -22.92 -5.18 -10.69
N LEU A 163 -23.52 -4.14 -10.09
CA LEU A 163 -24.43 -3.21 -10.79
C LEU A 163 -23.66 -2.28 -11.74
N LEU A 164 -22.34 -2.17 -11.56
CA LEU A 164 -21.44 -1.32 -12.35
C LEU A 164 -20.50 -2.15 -13.24
N LYS A 165 -20.72 -3.47 -13.37
CA LYS A 165 -19.76 -4.40 -14.00
C LYS A 165 -19.42 -4.09 -15.46
N ASP A 166 -20.35 -3.46 -16.18
CA ASP A 166 -20.23 -3.14 -17.60
C ASP A 166 -19.81 -1.67 -17.82
N VAL A 167 -19.49 -0.94 -16.74
CA VAL A 167 -19.07 0.46 -16.80
C VAL A 167 -17.56 0.54 -16.63
N THR A 168 -16.92 1.28 -17.53
CA THR A 168 -15.47 1.51 -17.52
C THR A 168 -15.10 2.60 -16.52
N VAL A 169 -14.14 2.31 -15.63
CA VAL A 169 -13.54 3.27 -14.69
C VAL A 169 -12.13 3.62 -15.20
N PRO A 170 -11.99 4.64 -16.08
CA PRO A 170 -10.68 5.02 -16.61
C PRO A 170 -9.70 5.50 -15.53
N LEU A 171 -10.21 6.04 -14.41
CA LEU A 171 -9.38 6.60 -13.37
C LEU A 171 -10.01 6.38 -11.98
N VAL A 172 -9.19 5.86 -11.07
CA VAL A 172 -9.45 5.87 -9.63
C VAL A 172 -8.33 6.61 -8.95
N VAL A 173 -8.68 7.59 -8.12
CA VAL A 173 -7.74 8.29 -7.24
C VAL A 173 -8.16 8.04 -5.80
N TYR A 174 -7.25 7.59 -4.97
CA TYR A 174 -7.43 7.46 -3.54
C TYR A 174 -6.53 8.45 -2.82
N GLY A 175 -7.09 9.19 -1.87
CA GLY A 175 -6.35 10.03 -0.92
C GLY A 175 -6.61 9.58 0.51
N GLY A 176 -5.60 9.62 1.38
CA GLY A 176 -5.80 9.40 2.81
C GLY A 176 -4.73 10.00 3.72
N ARG A 177 -5.06 10.13 5.01
CA ARG A 177 -4.24 10.69 6.09
C ARG A 177 -4.49 9.95 7.41
N ASN A 178 -3.74 10.29 8.46
CA ASN A 178 -3.99 9.84 9.83
C ASN A 178 -3.99 8.30 9.97
N TYR A 179 -3.03 7.64 9.32
CA TYR A 179 -2.88 6.18 9.38
C TYR A 179 -2.45 5.72 10.78
N GLU A 180 -3.25 4.86 11.40
CA GLU A 180 -2.97 4.27 12.71
C GLU A 180 -3.05 2.75 12.62
N VAL A 181 -2.00 2.06 13.09
CA VAL A 181 -1.97 0.59 13.19
C VAL A 181 -2.97 0.15 14.25
N VAL A 182 -3.92 -0.70 13.88
CA VAL A 182 -4.98 -1.24 14.76
C VAL A 182 -5.00 -2.77 14.81
N SER A 183 -3.89 -3.41 14.43
CA SER A 183 -3.69 -4.85 14.59
C SER A 183 -2.21 -5.19 14.52
N ALA A 184 -1.81 -6.24 15.24
CA ALA A 184 -0.48 -6.84 15.11
C ALA A 184 -0.18 -7.33 13.68
N PHE A 185 -1.22 -7.57 12.87
CA PHE A 185 -1.11 -7.99 11.47
C PHE A 185 -0.98 -6.82 10.49
N GLY A 186 -0.83 -5.58 10.97
CA GLY A 186 -0.66 -4.40 10.12
C GLY A 186 -1.96 -3.92 9.47
N THR A 187 -3.11 -4.17 10.09
CA THR A 187 -4.35 -3.48 9.71
C THR A 187 -4.27 -2.03 10.18
N TYR A 188 -4.78 -1.11 9.36
CA TYR A 188 -4.82 0.32 9.69
C TYR A 188 -6.25 0.83 9.76
N ARG A 189 -6.47 1.80 10.64
CA ARG A 189 -7.55 2.78 10.45
C ARG A 189 -6.95 4.07 9.92
N TYR A 190 -7.71 4.78 9.11
CA TYR A 190 -7.29 6.01 8.46
C TYR A 190 -8.52 6.79 8.00
N GLU A 191 -8.32 8.07 7.72
CA GLU A 191 -9.28 8.91 7.03
C GLU A 191 -8.90 8.95 5.56
N GLY A 192 -9.79 8.57 4.66
CA GLY A 192 -9.49 8.58 3.24
C GLY A 192 -10.72 8.50 2.36
N CYS A 193 -10.53 8.72 1.07
CA CYS A 193 -11.58 8.68 0.06
C CYS A 193 -11.05 8.14 -1.27
N SER A 194 -11.76 7.17 -1.84
CA SER A 194 -11.63 6.78 -3.24
C SER A 194 -12.58 7.62 -4.11
N ILE A 195 -12.03 8.20 -5.16
CA ILE A 195 -12.69 8.99 -6.19
C ILE A 195 -12.68 8.14 -7.46
N LEU A 196 -13.84 7.65 -7.87
CA LEU A 196 -14.00 6.83 -9.06
C LEU A 196 -14.59 7.68 -10.17
N ALA A 197 -13.81 7.94 -11.21
CA ALA A 197 -14.27 8.65 -12.38
C ALA A 197 -14.64 7.68 -13.49
N PHE A 198 -15.85 7.81 -14.01
CA PHE A 198 -16.37 7.01 -15.10
C PHE A 198 -16.20 7.77 -16.42
N LYS A 199 -15.93 7.00 -17.49
CA LYS A 199 -15.78 7.56 -18.84
C LYS A 199 -17.05 8.26 -19.30
N ASP A 200 -18.18 7.60 -19.05
CA ASP A 200 -19.52 8.03 -19.44
C ASP A 200 -20.38 8.26 -18.19
N GLU A 201 -21.51 8.95 -18.37
CA GLU A 201 -22.51 9.03 -17.30
C GLU A 201 -23.02 7.64 -16.92
N LEU A 202 -23.24 7.41 -15.63
CA LEU A 202 -23.65 6.10 -15.13
C LEU A 202 -25.06 5.67 -15.60
N ALA A 203 -25.88 6.61 -16.08
CA ALA A 203 -27.22 6.39 -16.62
C ALA A 203 -28.05 5.38 -15.79
N THR A 204 -28.56 4.32 -16.43
CA THR A 204 -29.38 3.28 -15.78
C THR A 204 -28.59 2.53 -14.70
N ALA A 205 -27.31 2.21 -14.93
CA ALA A 205 -26.47 1.51 -13.95
C ALA A 205 -26.30 2.35 -12.67
N GLY A 206 -26.12 3.66 -12.81
CA GLY A 206 -26.05 4.60 -11.69
C GLY A 206 -27.34 4.68 -10.89
N LYS A 207 -28.50 4.68 -11.55
CA LYS A 207 -29.81 4.68 -10.88
C LYS A 207 -30.02 3.40 -10.06
N GLU A 208 -29.71 2.24 -10.62
CA GLU A 208 -29.82 0.97 -9.90
C GLU A 208 -28.81 0.87 -8.75
N TYR A 209 -27.59 1.36 -8.96
CA TYR A 209 -26.56 1.47 -7.91
C TYR A 209 -27.04 2.34 -6.75
N LEU A 210 -27.51 3.57 -7.00
CA LEU A 210 -28.01 4.49 -5.98
C LEU A 210 -29.25 3.95 -5.26
N LYS A 211 -30.16 3.28 -5.99
CA LYS A 211 -31.33 2.62 -5.41
C LYS A 211 -30.92 1.49 -4.47
N ALA A 212 -29.89 0.71 -4.82
CA ALA A 212 -29.35 -0.33 -3.97
C ALA A 212 -28.67 0.25 -2.72
N LEU A 213 -27.87 1.32 -2.86
CA LEU A 213 -27.29 2.02 -1.71
C LEU A 213 -28.36 2.57 -0.78
N ARG A 214 -29.38 3.25 -1.32
CA ARG A 214 -30.51 3.80 -0.56
C ARG A 214 -31.24 2.73 0.26
N ARG A 215 -31.45 1.55 -0.32
CA ARG A 215 -32.13 0.42 0.36
C ARG A 215 -31.34 -0.10 1.56
N ASP A 216 -30.02 -0.13 1.44
CA ASP A 216 -29.16 -0.85 2.38
C ASP A 216 -28.41 0.08 3.36
N ALA A 217 -28.36 1.39 3.08
CA ALA A 217 -27.72 2.38 3.95
C ALA A 217 -28.44 2.49 5.29
N ASN A 218 -27.66 2.60 6.37
CA ASN A 218 -28.21 2.81 7.71
C ASN A 218 -28.82 4.20 7.88
N GLN A 219 -28.24 5.18 7.19
CA GLN A 219 -28.69 6.57 7.20
C GLN A 219 -28.37 7.21 5.85
N ILE A 220 -29.19 8.18 5.45
CA ILE A 220 -28.89 9.10 4.36
C ILE A 220 -28.76 10.49 4.98
N ARG A 221 -27.59 11.11 4.81
CA ARG A 221 -27.30 12.46 5.30
C ARG A 221 -27.23 13.44 4.13
N ARG A 222 -27.46 14.72 4.40
CA ARG A 222 -27.20 15.80 3.44
C ARG A 222 -25.91 16.49 3.87
N MET A 223 -24.86 16.45 3.06
CA MET A 223 -23.55 17.06 3.35
C MET A 223 -23.17 17.95 2.18
N SER A 224 -22.96 19.25 2.42
CA SER A 224 -22.71 20.26 1.37
C SER A 224 -23.70 20.20 0.19
N GLY A 225 -24.96 19.83 0.43
CA GLY A 225 -25.95 19.69 -0.65
C GLY A 225 -25.85 18.39 -1.47
N HIS A 226 -25.11 17.38 -1.00
CA HIS A 226 -25.07 16.04 -1.58
C HIS A 226 -25.74 15.03 -0.67
N ASP A 227 -26.40 14.03 -1.26
CA ASP A 227 -26.94 12.89 -0.51
C ASP A 227 -25.81 11.89 -0.24
N VAL A 228 -25.54 11.63 1.04
CA VAL A 228 -24.49 10.71 1.49
C VAL A 228 -25.12 9.49 2.13
N PHE A 229 -24.85 8.32 1.55
CA PHE A 229 -25.26 7.01 2.06
C PHE A 229 -24.25 6.54 3.10
N VAL A 230 -24.72 6.36 4.33
CA VAL A 230 -23.86 6.04 5.49
C VAL A 230 -23.99 4.57 5.86
N PHE A 231 -22.86 3.90 5.93
CA PHE A 231 -22.71 2.54 6.41
C PHE A 231 -21.79 2.56 7.64
N PRO A 232 -22.22 2.05 8.81
CA PRO A 232 -21.41 2.04 10.01
C PRO A 232 -20.22 1.09 9.82
N ALA A 233 -19.11 1.39 10.50
CA ALA A 233 -17.96 0.50 10.51
C ALA A 233 -18.31 -0.87 11.11
N ASP A 234 -17.76 -1.95 10.53
CA ASP A 234 -17.88 -3.29 11.08
C ASP A 234 -16.93 -3.45 12.28
N LYS A 235 -17.51 -3.69 13.46
CA LYS A 235 -16.77 -3.91 14.71
C LYS A 235 -15.84 -5.12 14.65
N ASN A 236 -16.04 -6.04 13.71
CA ASN A 236 -15.24 -7.25 13.55
C ASN A 236 -13.98 -7.03 12.67
N GLU A 237 -13.81 -5.85 12.06
CA GLU A 237 -12.62 -5.56 11.24
C GLU A 237 -11.36 -5.23 12.06
N MET A 238 -11.51 -4.99 13.36
CA MET A 238 -10.41 -4.59 14.24
C MET A 238 -10.29 -5.52 15.44
N GLU A 239 -9.12 -5.59 16.05
CA GLU A 239 -8.93 -6.29 17.32
C GLU A 239 -9.80 -5.65 18.41
N SER A 240 -10.40 -6.47 19.27
CA SER A 240 -11.47 -6.06 20.20
C SER A 240 -11.10 -4.97 21.20
N PHE A 241 -9.80 -4.72 21.41
CA PHE A 241 -9.32 -3.67 22.31
C PHE A 241 -9.23 -2.29 21.65
N TYR A 242 -9.29 -2.19 20.30
CA TYR A 242 -9.40 -0.91 19.62
C TYR A 242 -10.85 -0.43 19.62
N LYS A 243 -11.08 0.75 20.19
CA LYS A 243 -12.38 1.41 20.14
C LYS A 243 -12.59 2.06 18.77
N LEU A 244 -13.77 1.88 18.20
CA LEU A 244 -14.22 2.64 17.03
C LEU A 244 -14.17 4.13 17.33
N LYS A 245 -13.59 4.89 16.40
CA LYS A 245 -13.66 6.35 16.40
C LYS A 245 -15.03 6.80 15.88
N PRO A 246 -15.55 7.96 16.33
CA PRO A 246 -16.86 8.45 15.90
C PRO A 246 -17.00 8.65 14.38
N TRP A 247 -15.90 8.97 13.69
CA TRP A 247 -15.87 9.18 12.25
C TRP A 247 -15.78 7.87 11.44
N GLN A 248 -15.50 6.72 12.06
CA GLN A 248 -15.25 5.48 11.31
C GLN A 248 -16.55 4.92 10.70
N GLY A 249 -16.56 4.81 9.38
CA GLY A 249 -17.65 4.22 8.61
C GLY A 249 -17.28 4.05 7.14
N VAL A 250 -18.28 3.80 6.31
CA VAL A 250 -18.18 3.99 4.86
C VAL A 250 -19.26 4.96 4.43
N TYR A 251 -18.84 6.01 3.73
CA TYR A 251 -19.69 7.10 3.30
C TYR A 251 -19.61 7.17 1.78
N VAL A 252 -20.75 7.01 1.11
CA VAL A 252 -20.80 6.96 -0.36
C VAL A 252 -21.68 8.08 -0.88
N THR A 253 -21.23 8.77 -1.91
CA THR A 253 -22.02 9.78 -2.62
C THR A 253 -21.61 9.89 -4.08
N THR A 254 -22.35 10.67 -4.85
CA THR A 254 -22.06 10.96 -6.26
C THR A 254 -21.84 12.45 -6.43
N VAL A 255 -20.79 12.81 -7.16
CA VAL A 255 -20.53 14.19 -7.57
C VAL A 255 -20.72 14.29 -9.07
N GLY A 256 -21.81 14.93 -9.50
CA GLY A 256 -22.22 14.91 -10.90
C GLY A 256 -22.68 13.52 -11.38
N ALA A 257 -22.71 13.32 -12.70
CA ALA A 257 -23.28 12.12 -13.32
C ALA A 257 -22.30 10.95 -13.51
N ASN A 258 -21.00 11.20 -13.32
CA ASN A 258 -19.92 10.26 -13.67
C ASN A 258 -18.81 10.17 -12.61
N VAL A 259 -19.04 10.63 -11.37
CA VAL A 259 -18.08 10.46 -10.28
C VAL A 259 -18.77 9.89 -9.04
N ILE A 260 -18.17 8.84 -8.47
CA ILE A 260 -18.55 8.30 -7.16
C ILE A 260 -17.42 8.58 -6.18
N LEU A 261 -17.80 9.05 -4.99
CA LEU A 261 -16.92 9.18 -3.84
C LEU A 261 -17.24 8.09 -2.82
N SER A 262 -16.21 7.45 -2.26
CA SER A 262 -16.33 6.50 -1.16
C SER A 262 -15.28 6.77 -0.11
N ALA A 263 -15.70 7.29 1.04
CA ALA A 263 -14.83 7.70 2.13
C ALA A 263 -14.95 6.82 3.37
N THR A 264 -13.91 6.82 4.20
CA THR A 264 -13.84 6.10 5.49
C THR A 264 -14.15 6.98 6.71
N SER A 265 -14.27 8.29 6.49
CA SER A 265 -14.51 9.33 7.49
C SER A 265 -15.53 10.34 6.95
N ASP A 266 -16.52 10.72 7.76
CA ASP A 266 -17.47 11.78 7.39
C ASP A 266 -16.79 13.14 7.31
N ALA A 267 -15.95 13.48 8.28
CA ALA A 267 -15.21 14.74 8.26
C ALA A 267 -14.33 14.88 7.00
N TYR A 268 -13.65 13.80 6.59
CA TYR A 268 -12.84 13.79 5.38
C TYR A 268 -13.69 13.96 4.12
N LEU A 269 -14.87 13.31 4.05
CA LEU A 269 -15.80 13.47 2.93
C LEU A 269 -16.40 14.88 2.87
N GLU A 270 -16.78 15.45 4.02
CA GLU A 270 -17.34 16.80 4.11
C GLU A 270 -16.37 17.84 3.56
N GLU A 271 -15.09 17.73 3.93
CA GLU A 271 -14.03 18.59 3.41
C GLU A 271 -13.88 18.44 1.89
N ILE A 272 -13.89 17.20 1.37
CA ILE A 272 -13.86 16.96 -0.09
C ILE A 272 -15.06 17.61 -0.78
N LEU A 273 -16.28 17.41 -0.27
CA LEU A 273 -17.48 17.97 -0.88
C LEU A 273 -17.47 19.50 -0.88
N HIS A 274 -17.03 20.11 0.22
CA HIS A 274 -16.81 21.55 0.28
C HIS A 274 -15.80 22.04 -0.78
N ARG A 275 -14.71 21.29 -1.00
CA ARG A 275 -13.69 21.60 -2.02
C ARG A 275 -14.10 21.26 -3.45
N VAL A 276 -15.10 20.40 -3.63
CA VAL A 276 -15.73 20.09 -4.92
C VAL A 276 -16.64 21.24 -5.34
N ASP A 277 -17.44 21.74 -4.41
CA ASP A 277 -18.41 22.82 -4.65
C ASP A 277 -17.75 24.20 -4.67
N GLY A 278 -16.68 24.37 -3.89
CA GLY A 278 -15.79 25.53 -3.94
C GLY A 278 -14.65 25.35 -4.95
N GLN A 279 -13.98 26.45 -5.30
CA GLN A 279 -12.65 26.38 -5.90
C GLN A 279 -11.63 26.47 -4.75
N ALA A 280 -10.90 25.38 -4.49
CA ALA A 280 -9.78 25.42 -3.57
C ALA A 280 -8.53 25.98 -4.27
N ASP A 281 -7.86 26.93 -3.62
CA ASP A 281 -6.62 27.53 -4.14
C ASP A 281 -5.44 26.56 -4.04
N ASP A 282 -5.35 25.83 -2.92
CA ASP A 282 -4.29 24.86 -2.65
C ASP A 282 -4.69 23.45 -3.09
N ARG A 283 -3.70 22.59 -3.40
CA ARG A 283 -3.89 21.17 -3.68
C ARG A 283 -3.27 20.29 -2.60
N ALA A 284 -3.81 19.08 -2.42
CA ALA A 284 -3.14 18.02 -1.68
C ALA A 284 -1.79 17.70 -2.33
N LEU A 285 -0.79 17.37 -1.50
CA LEU A 285 0.55 16.93 -1.91
C LEU A 285 1.22 17.91 -2.89
N PRO A 286 1.73 19.07 -2.41
CA PRO A 286 2.23 20.16 -3.25
C PRO A 286 3.25 19.73 -4.32
N ASP A 287 3.33 20.48 -5.43
CA ASP A 287 4.26 20.21 -6.54
C ASP A 287 5.73 20.20 -6.11
N THR A 288 6.05 20.85 -4.99
CA THR A 288 7.40 20.93 -4.42
C THR A 288 7.83 19.67 -3.68
N LEU A 289 6.97 18.64 -3.56
CA LEU A 289 7.31 17.40 -2.89
C LEU A 289 8.35 16.62 -3.70
N PRO A 290 9.50 16.22 -3.11
CA PRO A 290 10.55 15.47 -3.82
C PRO A 290 10.08 14.10 -4.31
N GLN A 291 9.01 13.56 -3.73
CA GLN A 291 8.42 12.30 -4.18
C GLN A 291 7.90 12.38 -5.63
N TRP A 292 7.49 13.55 -6.11
CA TRP A 292 6.95 13.69 -7.47
C TRP A 292 7.98 13.37 -8.57
N SER A 293 9.27 13.62 -8.34
CA SER A 293 10.32 13.33 -9.34
C SER A 293 10.51 11.83 -9.63
N TYR A 294 9.94 10.96 -8.80
CA TYR A 294 10.02 9.51 -8.95
C TYR A 294 8.73 8.88 -9.49
N VAL A 295 7.68 9.67 -9.72
CA VAL A 295 6.39 9.17 -10.22
C VAL A 295 6.41 9.08 -11.74
N ASP A 296 6.29 7.86 -12.25
CA ASP A 296 5.89 7.61 -13.63
C ASP A 296 4.35 7.64 -13.72
N SER A 297 3.80 8.79 -14.14
CA SER A 297 2.35 8.97 -14.27
C SER A 297 1.74 8.13 -15.40
N THR A 298 2.54 7.47 -16.23
CA THR A 298 2.08 6.54 -17.28
C THR A 298 1.93 5.10 -16.76
N ALA A 299 2.41 4.81 -15.55
CA ALA A 299 2.24 3.50 -14.92
C ALA A 299 0.75 3.18 -14.73
N ASN A 300 0.37 1.92 -14.93
CA ASN A 300 -1.02 1.46 -14.75
C ASN A 300 -1.57 1.74 -13.34
N THR A 301 -0.70 1.68 -12.34
CA THR A 301 -1.02 2.08 -10.97
C THR A 301 0.24 2.61 -10.32
N TRP A 302 0.12 3.72 -9.62
CA TRP A 302 1.20 4.29 -8.84
C TRP A 302 0.66 4.87 -7.53
N GLY A 303 1.53 5.02 -6.56
CA GLY A 303 1.19 5.65 -5.30
C GLY A 303 2.37 6.42 -4.74
N LEU A 304 2.04 7.48 -4.03
CA LEU A 304 2.96 8.38 -3.38
C LEU A 304 2.49 8.58 -1.96
N ARG A 305 3.43 8.55 -1.01
CA ARG A 305 3.18 8.92 0.37
C ARG A 305 4.21 9.92 0.85
N ASN A 306 3.74 11.07 1.30
CA ASN A 306 4.48 12.00 2.12
C ASN A 306 4.29 11.59 3.58
N ILE A 307 5.38 11.30 4.29
CA ILE A 307 5.30 10.89 5.69
C ILE A 307 5.75 12.10 6.53
N PRO A 308 4.84 12.74 7.29
CA PRO A 308 5.16 13.94 8.06
C PRO A 308 6.35 13.70 8.99
N ALA A 309 7.28 14.64 9.06
CA ALA A 309 8.47 14.53 9.89
C ALA A 309 8.09 14.39 11.37
N ILE A 310 8.37 13.24 11.96
CA ILE A 310 8.32 12.97 13.39
C ILE A 310 9.72 12.65 13.92
N GLU A 311 9.92 12.87 15.22
CA GLU A 311 11.21 12.58 15.87
C GLU A 311 11.62 11.12 15.65
N ASN A 312 12.87 10.88 15.25
CA ASN A 312 13.46 9.56 14.93
C ASN A 312 12.99 8.89 13.63
N GLN A 313 12.18 9.56 12.82
CA GLN A 313 11.73 8.99 11.56
C GLN A 313 12.87 8.83 10.54
N LYS A 314 12.92 7.66 9.90
CA LYS A 314 13.98 7.32 8.93
C LYS A 314 13.62 7.67 7.49
N LEU A 315 12.34 7.86 7.18
CA LEU A 315 11.83 8.07 5.82
C LEU A 315 11.00 9.35 5.75
N ASN A 316 11.24 10.19 4.75
CA ASN A 316 10.38 11.35 4.44
C ASN A 316 9.26 11.00 3.46
N GLY A 317 9.45 9.93 2.70
CA GLY A 317 8.48 9.59 1.67
C GLY A 317 8.68 8.22 1.07
N LEU A 318 7.69 7.89 0.26
CA LEU A 318 7.64 6.66 -0.47
C LEU A 318 6.94 6.88 -1.81
N VAL A 319 7.46 6.26 -2.86
CA VAL A 319 6.78 6.11 -4.14
C VAL A 319 6.75 4.64 -4.52
N TRP A 320 5.67 4.18 -5.12
CA TRP A 320 5.61 2.84 -5.71
C TRP A 320 4.83 2.85 -7.01
N MET A 321 5.21 1.97 -7.93
CA MET A 321 4.64 1.90 -9.27
C MET A 321 4.50 0.44 -9.70
N CYS A 322 3.35 0.09 -10.25
CA CYS A 322 3.08 -1.20 -10.86
C CYS A 322 3.05 -1.02 -12.37
N GLN A 323 3.96 -1.70 -13.05
CA GLN A 323 4.24 -1.59 -14.47
C GLN A 323 4.62 -0.19 -14.98
N PRO A 324 5.65 0.45 -14.39
CA PRO A 324 6.16 1.71 -14.90
C PRO A 324 6.67 1.54 -16.34
N SER A 325 6.28 2.45 -17.23
CA SER A 325 6.67 2.48 -18.64
C SER A 325 6.44 1.16 -19.37
N HIS A 326 5.34 0.47 -19.04
CA HIS A 326 4.98 -0.87 -19.55
C HIS A 326 5.97 -2.00 -19.21
N ARG A 327 6.92 -1.76 -18.30
CA ARG A 327 7.82 -2.81 -17.79
C ARG A 327 7.03 -3.77 -16.91
N ASN A 328 7.39 -5.04 -16.92
CA ASN A 328 6.70 -6.04 -16.10
C ASN A 328 7.19 -6.06 -14.65
N THR A 329 7.20 -4.89 -14.00
CA THR A 329 7.86 -4.67 -12.71
C THR A 329 6.95 -4.05 -11.66
N LEU A 330 7.26 -4.32 -10.39
CA LEU A 330 6.88 -3.48 -9.26
C LEU A 330 8.12 -2.72 -8.83
N GLU A 331 8.03 -1.40 -8.79
CA GLU A 331 9.10 -0.53 -8.30
C GLU A 331 8.64 0.17 -7.04
N VAL A 332 9.53 0.23 -6.05
CA VAL A 332 9.27 0.90 -4.78
C VAL A 332 10.50 1.72 -4.40
N ILE A 333 10.31 3.00 -4.17
CA ILE A 333 11.36 3.98 -3.91
C ILE A 333 11.14 4.59 -2.53
N TYR A 334 12.13 4.43 -1.67
CA TYR A 334 12.17 4.98 -0.31
C TYR A 334 12.99 6.25 -0.31
N LEU A 335 12.39 7.34 0.20
CA LEU A 335 13.08 8.60 0.36
C LEU A 335 13.48 8.75 1.84
N PRO A 336 14.79 8.78 2.16
CA PRO A 336 15.24 8.86 3.54
C PRO A 336 14.95 10.25 4.13
N ASN A 337 14.90 10.33 5.46
CA ASN A 337 14.81 11.61 6.16
C ASN A 337 16.17 12.33 6.25
N ALA A 338 17.26 11.56 6.28
CA ALA A 338 18.61 12.08 6.27
C ALA A 338 19.52 11.18 5.41
N PRO A 339 20.54 11.73 4.73
CA PRO A 339 21.45 10.94 3.90
C PRO A 339 22.09 9.75 4.64
N ASN A 340 22.37 9.94 5.94
CA ASN A 340 23.01 8.92 6.78
C ASN A 340 22.02 7.89 7.36
N ASN A 341 20.72 8.08 7.15
CA ASN A 341 19.65 7.18 7.60
C ASN A 341 19.16 6.26 6.48
N ALA A 342 20.00 6.02 5.47
CA ALA A 342 19.71 5.08 4.40
C ALA A 342 19.16 3.78 4.98
N MET A 343 17.91 3.49 4.63
CA MET A 343 17.26 2.26 5.06
C MET A 343 18.06 1.10 4.48
N LYS A 344 18.12 -0.03 5.19
CA LYS A 344 18.65 -1.28 4.63
C LYS A 344 17.44 -2.20 4.36
N PRO A 345 16.72 -2.03 3.24
CA PRO A 345 15.43 -2.69 3.04
C PRO A 345 15.58 -4.21 3.06
N ALA A 346 16.70 -4.73 2.54
CA ALA A 346 17.00 -6.17 2.53
C ALA A 346 16.79 -6.83 3.90
N LYS A 347 17.24 -6.18 4.98
CA LYS A 347 17.16 -6.70 6.35
C LYS A 347 15.73 -6.67 6.88
N GLN A 348 15.02 -5.57 6.66
CA GLN A 348 13.66 -5.38 7.18
C GLN A 348 12.61 -6.16 6.39
N TRP A 349 12.79 -6.31 5.09
CA TRP A 349 11.78 -6.84 4.18
C TRP A 349 11.79 -8.37 4.09
N PHE A 350 12.99 -8.93 4.09
CA PHE A 350 13.18 -10.36 3.84
C PHE A 350 13.61 -11.11 5.09
N GLY A 351 13.66 -10.44 6.25
CA GLY A 351 14.15 -11.03 7.49
C GLY A 351 15.55 -11.61 7.35
N LEU A 352 16.35 -11.08 6.42
CA LEU A 352 17.71 -11.54 6.18
C LEU A 352 18.54 -11.22 7.42
N GLN A 353 18.90 -12.27 8.17
CA GLN A 353 20.01 -12.18 9.11
C GLN A 353 21.26 -11.78 8.35
N ASP A 354 22.21 -11.10 9.00
CA ASP A 354 23.44 -10.55 8.41
C ASP A 354 24.28 -11.65 7.71
N THR A 355 23.85 -12.08 6.52
CA THR A 355 24.64 -12.88 5.62
C THR A 355 25.67 -11.92 5.06
N LYS A 356 26.95 -12.25 5.24
CA LYS A 356 28.07 -11.48 4.69
C LYS A 356 28.05 -11.40 3.15
N ASP A 357 27.08 -12.05 2.51
CA ASP A 357 26.88 -12.10 1.08
C ASP A 357 26.03 -10.92 0.58
N ASP A 358 26.65 -10.13 -0.29
CA ASP A 358 26.09 -9.22 -1.30
C ASP A 358 24.71 -8.60 -0.97
N ALA A 359 24.70 -7.52 -0.18
CA ALA A 359 23.49 -6.78 0.25
C ALA A 359 22.63 -6.21 -0.92
N THR A 360 23.07 -6.35 -2.17
CA THR A 360 22.39 -5.86 -3.38
C THR A 360 21.45 -6.89 -4.02
N LYS A 361 21.54 -8.17 -3.63
CA LYS A 361 20.73 -9.24 -4.24
C LYS A 361 19.54 -9.63 -3.38
N LEU A 362 18.36 -9.65 -4.00
CA LEU A 362 17.17 -10.19 -3.37
C LEU A 362 17.24 -11.72 -3.27
N PRO A 363 16.83 -12.32 -2.14
CA PRO A 363 16.92 -13.77 -1.89
C PRO A 363 15.92 -14.56 -2.74
N VAL A 364 14.88 -13.89 -3.22
CA VAL A 364 13.95 -14.36 -4.24
C VAL A 364 14.43 -13.81 -5.58
N GLY A 365 14.93 -14.68 -6.46
CA GLY A 365 15.42 -14.29 -7.78
C GLY A 365 14.40 -13.41 -8.52
N GLY A 366 14.90 -12.42 -9.27
CA GLY A 366 14.08 -11.51 -10.06
C GLY A 366 13.88 -10.12 -9.48
N GLY A 367 14.52 -9.77 -8.36
CA GLY A 367 14.54 -8.38 -7.90
C GLY A 367 15.93 -7.82 -7.64
N ALA A 368 16.01 -6.50 -7.62
CA ALA A 368 17.21 -5.70 -7.39
C ALA A 368 16.94 -4.66 -6.29
N ILE A 369 17.95 -4.37 -5.48
CA ILE A 369 17.96 -3.22 -4.58
C ILE A 369 19.09 -2.30 -5.01
N GLU A 370 18.77 -1.05 -5.29
CA GLU A 370 19.70 0.00 -5.67
C GLU A 370 19.70 1.08 -4.58
N LEU A 371 20.87 1.42 -4.08
CA LEU A 371 21.08 2.54 -3.16
C LEU A 371 21.72 3.68 -3.94
N HIS A 372 21.07 4.83 -3.96
CA HIS A 372 21.53 6.02 -4.66
C HIS A 372 22.34 6.93 -3.75
N ASP A 373 23.13 7.83 -4.34
CA ASP A 373 24.04 8.73 -3.60
C ASP A 373 23.30 9.72 -2.69
N ASP A 374 22.04 10.04 -2.99
CA ASP A 374 21.15 10.86 -2.16
C ASP A 374 20.54 10.09 -0.97
N GLY A 375 20.90 8.82 -0.81
CA GLY A 375 20.39 7.91 0.21
C GLY A 375 19.04 7.28 -0.13
N THR A 376 18.44 7.61 -1.27
CA THR A 376 17.22 6.94 -1.73
C THR A 376 17.51 5.48 -2.02
N THR A 377 16.52 4.64 -1.71
CA THR A 377 16.64 3.20 -1.99
C THR A 377 15.53 2.78 -2.91
N GLN A 378 15.89 2.18 -4.05
CA GLN A 378 14.96 1.64 -5.01
C GLN A 378 14.95 0.11 -4.92
N VAL A 379 13.75 -0.47 -4.86
CA VAL A 379 13.52 -1.90 -4.91
C VAL A 379 12.72 -2.20 -6.15
N THR A 380 13.29 -3.01 -7.03
CA THR A 380 12.65 -3.41 -8.29
C THR A 380 12.38 -4.90 -8.25
N VAL A 381 11.16 -5.32 -8.55
CA VAL A 381 10.76 -6.73 -8.64
C VAL A 381 10.24 -6.99 -10.05
N GLN A 382 10.90 -7.88 -10.80
CA GLN A 382 10.54 -8.27 -12.17
C GLN A 382 9.65 -9.51 -12.13
N PHE A 383 8.38 -9.35 -12.53
CA PHE A 383 7.38 -10.40 -12.36
C PHE A 383 7.68 -11.66 -13.19
N ASP A 384 8.30 -11.50 -14.36
CA ASP A 384 8.71 -12.57 -15.26
C ASP A 384 9.87 -13.41 -14.74
N LYS A 385 10.67 -12.88 -13.79
CA LYS A 385 11.83 -13.59 -13.22
C LYS A 385 11.53 -14.33 -11.92
N LEU A 386 10.32 -14.21 -11.39
CA LEU A 386 9.92 -14.87 -10.16
C LEU A 386 9.66 -16.36 -10.40
N LYS A 387 10.52 -17.21 -9.82
CA LYS A 387 10.42 -18.66 -9.92
C LYS A 387 9.52 -19.26 -8.81
N ASP A 388 8.82 -20.35 -9.15
CA ASP A 388 8.29 -21.37 -8.23
C ASP A 388 7.15 -21.07 -7.25
N ASN A 389 6.21 -20.15 -7.52
CA ASN A 389 5.07 -19.85 -6.59
C ASN A 389 5.52 -19.55 -5.14
N LYS A 390 6.83 -19.34 -4.90
CA LYS A 390 7.29 -18.85 -3.61
C LYS A 390 6.64 -17.49 -3.49
N TRP A 391 5.72 -17.40 -2.53
CA TRP A 391 4.95 -16.22 -2.26
C TRP A 391 5.91 -15.04 -2.32
N ILE A 392 5.74 -14.18 -3.33
CA ILE A 392 6.21 -12.81 -3.16
C ILE A 392 5.43 -12.39 -1.92
N PRO A 393 6.09 -12.05 -0.82
CA PRO A 393 5.36 -11.35 0.20
C PRO A 393 4.83 -10.10 -0.53
N ILE A 394 3.53 -10.04 -0.81
CA ILE A 394 2.89 -8.81 -1.33
C ILE A 394 2.72 -7.80 -0.18
N PHE A 395 3.22 -8.18 1.00
CA PHE A 395 3.48 -7.38 2.17
C PHE A 395 4.06 -6.00 1.91
N PRO A 396 4.94 -5.73 0.92
CA PRO A 396 5.36 -4.39 0.55
C PRO A 396 4.19 -3.42 0.45
N ILE A 397 3.28 -3.63 -0.50
CA ILE A 397 2.21 -2.67 -0.80
C ILE A 397 1.31 -2.44 0.43
N PHE A 398 1.08 -3.50 1.23
CA PHE A 398 0.27 -3.42 2.44
C PHE A 398 1.01 -2.81 3.66
N TRP A 399 2.32 -3.03 3.80
CA TRP A 399 3.14 -2.45 4.88
C TRP A 399 3.51 -1.00 4.62
N LEU A 400 3.61 -0.62 3.35
CA LEU A 400 3.90 0.74 2.90
C LEU A 400 2.84 1.76 3.35
N GLN A 401 1.63 1.30 3.68
CA GLN A 401 0.54 2.15 4.18
C GLN A 401 0.60 2.47 5.68
N GLY A 402 1.55 1.99 6.48
CA GLY A 402 1.70 2.60 7.83
C GLY A 402 2.70 2.02 8.82
N TYR A 403 3.56 1.08 8.46
CA TYR A 403 4.45 0.48 9.47
C TYR A 403 5.66 1.36 9.87
N TYR A 404 5.96 2.42 9.11
CA TYR A 404 7.21 3.19 9.28
C TYR A 404 7.15 4.36 10.27
N GLY A 405 6.04 4.52 11.01
CA GLY A 405 5.89 5.59 12.01
C GLY A 405 6.37 5.28 13.43
N THR A 406 6.76 4.03 13.75
CA THR A 406 6.97 3.60 15.14
C THR A 406 8.32 2.91 15.42
N TRP A 407 9.37 3.15 14.62
CA TRP A 407 10.69 2.50 14.78
C TRP A 407 11.88 3.45 14.80
#